data_AF-A0A915DXZ4-F1
#
_entry.id   AF-A0A915DXZ4-F1
#
_cell.length_a   1.000
_cell.length_b   1.000
_cell.length_c   1.000
_cell.angle_alpha   90.00
_cell.angle_beta   90.00
_cell.angle_gamma   90.00
#
_symmetry.space_group_name_H-M   'P 1'
#
loop_
_entity.id
_entity.type
_entity.pdbx_description
1 polymer ?
#
loop_
_entity_poly.entity_id
_entity_poly.type
_entity_poly.pdbx_seq_one_letter_code
_entity_poly.pdbx_strand_id
1 'polypeptide(L)'
;MTINNRVDRALVALVIFFAIIFFFAFVGNSVKKQSDSISQPEPYNHEALHKIISETLIKNVDPLKIKEYLRAFTKEPHPAGLKLTTKCSLVKYNVLLSYPNYSKPNQVSIVNGEGKTIFQSTGLSPVVFPDEQGAPGAGIQWLAYSANESVEGDLVYCHYGRPIDFQRLNEMGVSVKGKIAIMRYHSDFRAIPKSVLWMVRRQSMCTLLLFGCRQMGSESTLMTMDGDLLTPLYPSKADLYGARTIKEAKKTGMLPDIPVLPLSYSDAYQLLSRLEIKEIRNLIGYIYGAKEPDEYVMWLGHYPNNEGDWLEACRSLVFCAWDAEEYGLIGSTEFLEEFANIINDRTIVYLNVDLISDNSTLNADTIPSMIKLWWIQLKKFLTQ
;
A
#
# COMPACT_ATOMS: atom_id res chain seq x y z
N MET A 1 -94.93 -51.16 -44.96
CA MET A 1 -93.63 -51.73 -44.55
C MET A 1 -92.90 -50.63 -43.80
N THR A 2 -92.85 -50.76 -42.48
CA THR A 2 -92.26 -49.83 -41.51
C THR A 2 -90.75 -49.75 -41.72
N ILE A 3 -90.29 -48.72 -42.43
CA ILE A 3 -88.87 -48.44 -42.57
C ILE A 3 -88.42 -47.64 -41.34
N ASN A 4 -87.34 -48.13 -40.75
CA ASN A 4 -86.90 -47.97 -39.37
C ASN A 4 -86.40 -46.54 -39.05
N ASN A 5 -87.22 -45.73 -38.36
CA ASN A 5 -86.83 -44.41 -37.81
C ASN A 5 -85.63 -44.43 -36.83
N ARG A 6 -85.12 -45.61 -36.45
CA ARG A 6 -83.92 -45.76 -35.62
C ARG A 6 -82.62 -45.82 -36.42
N VAL A 7 -82.64 -46.31 -37.66
CA VAL A 7 -81.42 -46.49 -38.47
C VAL A 7 -80.98 -45.15 -39.06
N ASP A 8 -81.91 -44.30 -39.51
CA ASP A 8 -81.58 -42.98 -40.05
C ASP A 8 -81.07 -42.00 -38.98
N ARG A 9 -81.62 -42.04 -37.75
CA ARG A 9 -81.11 -41.22 -36.64
C ARG A 9 -79.73 -41.66 -36.17
N ALA A 10 -79.45 -42.96 -36.19
CA ALA A 10 -78.13 -43.48 -35.87
C ALA A 10 -77.09 -43.08 -36.94
N LEU A 11 -77.48 -43.14 -38.23
CA LEU A 11 -76.62 -42.74 -39.34
C LEU A 11 -76.32 -41.23 -39.31
N VAL A 12 -77.34 -40.39 -39.05
CA VAL A 12 -77.17 -38.93 -38.89
C VAL A 12 -76.32 -38.59 -37.67
N ALA A 13 -76.51 -39.28 -36.54
CA ALA A 13 -75.66 -39.10 -35.36
C ALA A 13 -74.20 -39.50 -35.64
N LEU A 14 -73.97 -40.55 -36.44
CA LEU A 14 -72.64 -40.99 -36.84
C LEU A 14 -71.95 -39.96 -37.74
N VAL A 15 -72.68 -39.41 -38.72
CA VAL A 15 -72.16 -38.37 -39.62
C VAL A 15 -71.83 -37.08 -38.84
N ILE A 16 -72.70 -36.67 -37.91
CA ILE A 16 -72.44 -35.52 -37.04
C ILE A 16 -71.24 -35.79 -36.13
N PHE A 17 -71.13 -37.00 -35.57
CA PHE A 17 -69.99 -37.38 -34.73
C PHE A 17 -68.66 -37.35 -35.50
N PHE A 18 -68.63 -37.90 -36.73
CA PHE A 18 -67.44 -37.81 -37.58
C PHE A 18 -67.14 -36.38 -38.05
N ALA A 19 -68.16 -35.56 -38.34
CA ALA A 19 -67.98 -34.16 -38.68
C ALA A 19 -67.41 -33.34 -37.50
N ILE A 20 -67.85 -33.63 -36.28
CA ILE A 20 -67.31 -33.02 -35.05
C ILE A 20 -65.86 -33.46 -34.84
N ILE A 21 -65.53 -34.74 -35.01
CA ILE A 21 -64.14 -35.23 -34.94
C ILE A 21 -63.26 -34.56 -36.00
N PHE A 22 -63.74 -34.44 -37.24
CA PHE A 22 -63.01 -33.76 -38.31
C PHE A 22 -62.81 -32.27 -38.03
N PHE A 23 -63.83 -31.60 -37.47
CA PHE A 23 -63.75 -30.21 -37.06
C PHE A 23 -62.74 -30.02 -35.92
N PHE A 24 -62.76 -30.87 -34.89
CA PHE A 24 -61.77 -30.82 -33.81
C PHE A 24 -60.37 -31.21 -34.26
N ALA A 25 -60.21 -32.14 -35.21
CA ALA A 25 -58.92 -32.49 -35.80
C ALA A 25 -58.38 -31.34 -36.69
N PHE A 26 -59.25 -30.66 -37.43
CA PHE A 26 -58.88 -29.52 -38.29
C PHE A 26 -58.53 -28.26 -37.47
N VAL A 27 -59.32 -27.95 -36.43
CA VAL A 27 -59.02 -26.89 -35.47
C VAL A 27 -57.76 -27.25 -34.69
N GLY A 28 -57.61 -28.50 -34.24
CA GLY A 28 -56.40 -28.98 -33.57
C GLY A 28 -55.15 -28.83 -34.43
N ASN A 29 -55.19 -29.19 -35.72
CA ASN A 29 -54.07 -28.99 -36.65
C ASN A 29 -53.81 -27.51 -36.99
N SER A 30 -54.85 -26.67 -37.03
CA SER A 30 -54.69 -25.24 -37.27
C SER A 30 -54.09 -24.52 -36.05
N VAL A 31 -54.46 -24.92 -34.84
CA VAL A 31 -53.87 -24.44 -33.58
C VAL A 31 -52.43 -24.92 -33.45
N LYS A 32 -52.10 -26.15 -33.86
CA LYS A 32 -50.73 -26.67 -33.87
C LYS A 32 -49.82 -25.92 -34.86
N LYS A 33 -50.34 -25.61 -36.06
CA LYS A 33 -49.63 -24.77 -37.05
C LYS A 33 -49.39 -23.34 -36.56
N GLN A 34 -50.25 -22.82 -35.69
CA GLN A 34 -50.10 -21.49 -35.12
C GLN A 34 -49.17 -21.49 -33.89
N SER A 35 -49.16 -22.57 -33.08
CA SER A 35 -48.21 -22.74 -31.97
C SER A 35 -46.77 -22.94 -32.43
N ASP A 36 -46.56 -23.57 -33.58
CA ASP A 36 -45.23 -23.80 -34.16
C ASP A 36 -44.63 -22.52 -34.79
N SER A 37 -45.39 -21.41 -34.84
CA SER A 37 -44.92 -20.09 -35.32
C SER A 37 -44.61 -19.09 -34.22
N ILE A 38 -44.76 -19.47 -32.94
CA ILE A 38 -44.18 -18.68 -31.86
C ILE A 38 -42.70 -19.02 -31.84
N SER A 39 -41.91 -18.23 -32.57
CA SER A 39 -40.46 -18.23 -32.47
C SER A 39 -40.09 -18.19 -30.99
N GLN A 40 -39.57 -19.31 -30.47
CA GLN A 40 -38.81 -19.29 -29.23
C GLN A 40 -37.79 -18.15 -29.41
N PRO A 41 -37.72 -17.15 -28.51
CA PRO A 41 -36.69 -16.12 -28.64
C PRO A 41 -35.35 -16.86 -28.73
N GLU A 42 -34.56 -16.57 -29.78
CA GLU A 42 -33.25 -17.18 -29.91
C GLU A 42 -32.52 -17.06 -28.57
N PRO A 43 -31.80 -18.11 -28.12
CA PRO A 43 -31.04 -18.03 -26.88
C PRO A 43 -30.14 -16.80 -27.00
N TYR A 44 -30.44 -15.74 -26.22
CA TYR A 44 -29.70 -14.49 -26.27
C TYR A 44 -28.23 -14.83 -26.18
N ASN A 45 -27.47 -14.55 -27.24
CA ASN A 45 -26.04 -14.77 -27.20
C ASN A 45 -25.47 -13.76 -26.20
N HIS A 46 -25.20 -14.24 -24.98
CA HIS A 46 -24.75 -13.39 -23.87
C HIS A 46 -23.48 -12.65 -24.27
N GLU A 47 -22.62 -13.25 -25.09
CA GLU A 47 -21.39 -12.64 -25.59
C GLU A 47 -21.67 -11.46 -26.53
N ALA A 48 -22.63 -11.60 -27.45
CA ALA A 48 -23.03 -10.52 -28.34
C ALA A 48 -23.68 -9.36 -27.56
N LEU A 49 -24.53 -9.68 -26.58
CA LEU A 49 -25.16 -8.68 -25.71
C LEU A 49 -24.11 -7.97 -24.83
N HIS A 50 -23.17 -8.71 -24.24
CA HIS A 50 -22.06 -8.16 -23.47
C HIS A 50 -21.19 -7.22 -24.32
N LYS A 51 -20.92 -7.60 -25.58
CA LYS A 51 -20.17 -6.78 -26.51
C LYS A 51 -20.90 -5.47 -26.83
N ILE A 52 -22.19 -5.54 -27.17
CA ILE A 52 -23.02 -4.36 -27.45
C ILE A 52 -23.11 -3.44 -26.24
N ILE A 53 -23.34 -3.99 -25.03
CA ILE A 53 -23.40 -3.21 -23.80
C ILE A 53 -22.05 -2.56 -23.51
N SER A 54 -20.94 -3.30 -23.65
CA SER A 54 -19.59 -2.77 -23.40
C SER A 54 -19.23 -1.66 -24.37
N GLU A 55 -19.48 -1.84 -25.66
CA GLU A 55 -19.27 -0.82 -26.69
C GLU A 55 -20.13 0.42 -26.43
N THR A 56 -21.39 0.22 -26.04
CA THR A 56 -22.31 1.32 -25.69
C THR A 56 -21.84 2.06 -24.43
N LEU A 57 -21.38 1.35 -23.40
CA LEU A 57 -20.85 1.96 -22.18
C LEU A 57 -19.59 2.78 -22.49
N ILE A 58 -18.61 2.19 -23.17
CA ILE A 58 -17.35 2.85 -23.55
C ILE A 58 -17.62 4.09 -24.39
N LYS A 59 -18.53 4.01 -25.37
CA LYS A 59 -18.90 5.14 -26.22
C LYS A 59 -19.54 6.30 -25.44
N ASN A 60 -20.21 6.00 -24.34
CA ASN A 60 -20.83 7.01 -23.47
C ASN A 60 -19.88 7.56 -22.39
N VAL A 61 -18.66 7.04 -22.27
CA VAL A 61 -17.64 7.61 -21.39
C VAL A 61 -17.03 8.84 -22.05
N ASP A 62 -17.33 10.02 -21.51
CA ASP A 62 -16.81 11.30 -21.99
C ASP A 62 -15.68 11.83 -21.06
N PRO A 63 -14.41 11.89 -21.53
CA PRO A 63 -13.29 12.39 -20.74
C PRO A 63 -13.47 13.84 -20.26
N LEU A 64 -14.17 14.69 -21.01
CA LEU A 64 -14.40 16.09 -20.64
C LEU A 64 -15.34 16.18 -19.44
N LYS A 65 -16.39 15.36 -19.40
CA LYS A 65 -17.29 15.25 -18.24
C LYS A 65 -16.58 14.67 -17.02
N ILE A 66 -15.73 13.66 -17.20
CA ILE A 66 -14.91 13.11 -16.09
C ILE A 66 -14.05 14.22 -15.48
N LYS A 67 -13.38 15.02 -16.32
CA LYS A 67 -12.57 16.16 -15.86
C LYS A 67 -13.40 17.19 -15.11
N GLU A 68 -14.59 17.52 -15.62
CA GLU A 68 -15.53 18.44 -14.97
C GLU A 68 -15.98 17.91 -13.60
N TYR A 69 -16.41 16.65 -13.53
CA TYR A 69 -16.83 16.00 -12.28
C TYR A 69 -15.69 15.91 -11.27
N LEU A 70 -14.48 15.56 -11.71
CA LEU A 70 -13.32 15.50 -10.84
C LEU A 70 -13.03 16.87 -10.22
N ARG A 71 -13.07 17.95 -11.00
CA ARG A 71 -12.91 19.32 -10.49
C ARG A 71 -14.02 19.72 -9.53
N ALA A 72 -15.26 19.33 -9.81
CA ALA A 72 -16.39 19.62 -8.93
C ALA A 72 -16.28 18.86 -7.59
N PHE A 73 -15.84 17.60 -7.61
CA PHE A 73 -15.68 16.78 -6.40
C PHE A 73 -14.47 17.19 -5.55
N THR A 74 -13.40 17.70 -6.16
CA THR A 74 -12.15 18.05 -5.45
C THR A 74 -12.08 19.48 -4.94
N LYS A 75 -13.13 20.29 -5.18
CA LYS A 75 -13.14 21.71 -4.82
C LYS A 75 -13.08 21.98 -3.31
N GLU A 76 -13.69 21.12 -2.50
CA GLU A 76 -13.79 21.28 -1.06
C GLU A 76 -13.43 19.97 -0.35
N PRO A 77 -12.80 20.02 0.83
CA PRO A 77 -12.59 18.83 1.65
C PRO A 77 -13.91 18.14 1.98
N HIS A 78 -14.01 16.85 1.67
CA HIS A 78 -15.21 16.05 1.90
C HIS A 78 -14.91 14.79 2.74
N PRO A 79 -14.40 14.93 3.99
CA PRO A 79 -14.18 13.81 4.88
C PRO A 79 -15.48 13.00 5.11
N ALA A 80 -15.32 11.70 5.38
CA ALA A 80 -16.43 10.79 5.62
C ALA A 80 -17.36 11.35 6.73
N GLY A 81 -18.66 11.07 6.64
CA GLY A 81 -19.65 11.49 7.66
C GLY A 81 -20.25 12.89 7.46
N LEU A 82 -19.77 13.68 6.51
CA LEU A 82 -20.41 14.94 6.13
C LEU A 82 -21.73 14.71 5.38
N LYS A 83 -22.66 15.66 5.49
CA LYS A 83 -23.99 15.57 4.87
C LYS A 83 -23.87 15.61 3.35
N LEU A 84 -24.19 14.50 2.70
CA LEU A 84 -24.32 14.41 1.25
C LEU A 84 -25.76 14.72 0.84
N THR A 85 -25.95 15.72 -0.02
CA THR A 85 -27.21 15.97 -0.72
C THR A 85 -27.17 15.23 -2.05
N THR A 86 -27.96 14.17 -2.20
CA THR A 86 -28.02 13.42 -3.47
C THR A 86 -29.46 13.10 -3.86
N LYS A 87 -29.67 12.90 -5.15
CA LYS A 87 -30.95 12.52 -5.76
C LYS A 87 -31.24 11.00 -5.67
N CYS A 88 -30.36 10.24 -5.01
CA CYS A 88 -30.39 8.78 -4.95
C CYS A 88 -30.83 8.28 -3.55
N SER A 89 -31.23 7.01 -3.47
CA SER A 89 -31.56 6.36 -2.20
C SER A 89 -30.32 6.23 -1.31
N LEU A 90 -30.38 6.78 -0.10
CA LEU A 90 -29.28 6.73 0.87
C LEU A 90 -29.43 5.52 1.80
N VAL A 91 -28.37 4.71 1.91
CA VAL A 91 -28.24 3.66 2.93
C VAL A 91 -27.38 4.21 4.07
N LYS A 92 -27.89 4.13 5.31
CA LYS A 92 -27.28 4.76 6.48
C LYS A 92 -26.71 3.71 7.44
N TYR A 93 -25.54 4.03 8.00
CA TYR A 93 -24.87 3.25 9.04
C TYR A 93 -24.32 4.17 10.13
N ASN A 94 -24.32 3.69 11.38
CA ASN A 94 -23.86 4.43 12.55
C ASN A 94 -22.46 3.96 12.98
N VAL A 95 -21.43 4.37 12.25
CA VAL A 95 -20.07 3.88 12.45
C VAL A 95 -19.25 4.79 13.37
N LEU A 96 -18.25 4.23 14.05
CA LEU A 96 -17.30 4.99 14.84
C LEU A 96 -16.27 5.65 13.92
N LEU A 97 -16.34 6.98 13.78
CA LEU A 97 -15.34 7.79 13.10
C LEU A 97 -14.51 8.58 14.10
N SER A 98 -13.30 8.95 13.68
CA SER A 98 -12.38 9.80 14.40
C SER A 98 -12.16 11.07 13.59
N TYR A 99 -12.00 12.21 14.24
CA TYR A 99 -11.70 13.51 13.60
C TYR A 99 -10.72 14.30 14.48
N PRO A 100 -9.93 15.20 13.89
CA PRO A 100 -9.09 16.09 14.66
C PRO A 100 -9.93 17.22 15.26
N ASN A 101 -9.36 17.93 16.22
CA ASN A 101 -9.91 19.19 16.66
C ASN A 101 -9.51 20.29 15.67
N TYR A 102 -10.45 20.71 14.82
CA TYR A 102 -10.22 21.74 13.81
C TYR A 102 -9.85 23.11 14.39
N SER A 103 -10.26 23.41 15.62
CA SER A 103 -9.93 24.69 16.29
C SER A 103 -8.58 24.66 17.01
N LYS A 104 -8.13 23.47 17.42
CA LYS A 104 -6.85 23.26 18.12
C LYS A 104 -6.13 22.05 17.50
N PRO A 105 -5.38 22.26 16.41
CA PRO A 105 -4.60 21.21 15.76
C PRO A 105 -3.62 20.54 16.72
N ASN A 106 -3.27 19.29 16.43
CA ASN A 106 -2.24 18.57 17.16
C ASN A 106 -0.87 19.18 16.86
N GLN A 107 0.00 19.28 17.87
CA GLN A 107 1.29 19.96 17.73
C GLN A 107 2.40 19.18 18.44
N VAL A 108 3.62 19.33 17.93
CA VAL A 108 4.86 18.90 18.57
C VAL A 108 5.68 20.12 18.95
N SER A 109 6.24 20.08 20.14
CA SER A 109 7.12 21.12 20.66
C SER A 109 8.42 20.52 21.18
N ILE A 110 9.51 21.25 20.97
CA ILE A 110 10.81 20.95 21.59
C ILE A 110 10.95 21.87 22.80
N VAL A 111 11.14 21.29 23.98
CA VAL A 111 11.40 22.01 25.22
C VAL A 111 12.86 21.84 25.63
N ASN A 112 13.48 22.90 26.15
CA ASN A 112 14.82 22.81 26.72
C ASN A 112 14.76 22.27 28.17
N GLY A 113 15.91 21.96 28.77
CA GLY A 113 15.98 21.53 30.19
C GLY A 113 15.42 22.53 31.21
N GLU A 114 15.21 23.80 30.81
CA GLU A 114 14.58 24.85 31.60
C GLU A 114 13.05 24.97 31.38
N GLY A 115 12.46 24.08 30.57
CA GLY A 115 11.03 24.10 30.23
C GLY A 115 10.61 25.15 29.20
N LYS A 116 11.56 25.86 28.58
CA LYS A 116 11.30 26.83 27.52
C LYS A 116 11.12 26.15 26.16
N THR A 117 10.04 26.47 25.46
CA THR A 117 9.79 26.01 24.09
C THR A 117 10.78 26.64 23.10
N ILE A 118 11.58 25.80 22.45
CA ILE A 118 12.55 26.17 21.41
C ILE A 118 11.89 26.15 20.03
N PHE A 119 11.02 25.16 19.81
CA PHE A 119 10.32 24.95 18.55
C PHE A 119 8.89 24.49 18.83
N GLN A 120 7.96 24.91 17.98
CA GLN A 120 6.57 24.48 18.03
C GLN A 120 6.06 24.36 16.60
N SER A 121 5.60 23.18 16.22
CA SER A 121 4.95 22.94 14.93
C SER A 121 3.57 23.59 14.91
N THR A 122 3.12 24.04 13.73
CA THR A 122 1.76 24.56 13.55
C THR A 122 0.69 23.46 13.60
N GLY A 123 1.05 22.21 13.33
CA GLY A 123 0.12 21.10 13.17
C GLY A 123 -0.59 21.08 11.82
N LEU A 124 -0.14 21.92 10.88
CA LEU A 124 -0.68 22.06 9.54
C LEU A 124 0.39 21.69 8.51
N SER A 125 -0.03 20.97 7.48
CA SER A 125 0.79 20.67 6.32
C SER A 125 1.00 21.93 5.48
N PRO A 126 2.19 22.12 4.89
CA PRO A 126 2.45 23.27 4.03
C PRO A 126 1.57 23.22 2.79
N VAL A 127 0.95 24.35 2.47
CA VAL A 127 0.11 24.55 1.29
C VAL A 127 1.02 24.80 0.08
N VAL A 128 0.99 23.88 -0.90
CA VAL A 128 1.78 23.96 -2.13
C VAL A 128 0.98 24.68 -3.22
N PHE A 129 -0.32 24.38 -3.31
CA PHE A 129 -1.25 24.99 -4.25
C PHE A 129 -2.40 25.66 -3.50
N PRO A 130 -2.32 26.98 -3.22
CA PRO A 130 -3.32 27.69 -2.43
C PRO A 130 -4.76 27.54 -2.95
N ASP A 131 -4.93 27.52 -4.29
CA ASP A 131 -6.23 27.40 -4.94
C ASP A 131 -6.92 26.04 -4.73
N GLU A 132 -6.16 25.00 -4.37
CA GLU A 132 -6.67 23.63 -4.18
C GLU A 132 -6.58 23.16 -2.73
N GLN A 133 -5.64 23.69 -1.95
CA GLN A 133 -5.28 23.20 -0.61
C GLN A 133 -5.56 24.22 0.51
N GLY A 134 -6.06 25.41 0.18
CA GLY A 134 -6.30 26.50 1.13
C GLY A 134 -7.65 26.47 1.85
N ALA A 135 -8.48 25.45 1.65
CA ALA A 135 -9.80 25.38 2.25
C ALA A 135 -9.74 25.29 3.79
N PRO A 136 -10.68 25.92 4.53
CA PRO A 136 -10.72 25.85 5.99
C PRO A 136 -10.79 24.39 6.49
N GLY A 137 -9.86 24.01 7.37
CA GLY A 137 -9.75 22.66 7.90
C GLY A 137 -8.96 21.68 7.03
N ALA A 138 -8.48 22.09 5.86
CA ALA A 138 -7.55 21.31 5.05
C ALA A 138 -6.14 21.29 5.67
N GLY A 139 -5.40 20.20 5.42
CA GLY A 139 -3.99 20.09 5.76
C GLY A 139 -3.69 19.87 7.25
N ILE A 140 -4.71 19.70 8.11
CA ILE A 140 -4.49 19.35 9.52
C ILE A 140 -3.77 18.01 9.61
N GLN A 141 -2.69 17.95 10.39
CA GLN A 141 -1.91 16.75 10.61
C GLN A 141 -2.55 15.91 11.72
N TRP A 142 -3.11 14.75 11.38
CA TRP A 142 -3.70 13.85 12.36
C TRP A 142 -3.83 12.42 11.80
N LEU A 143 -3.81 11.45 12.69
CA LEU A 143 -4.09 10.06 12.34
C LEU A 143 -5.40 9.63 12.97
N ALA A 144 -6.28 9.04 12.16
CA ALA A 144 -7.55 8.55 12.64
C ALA A 144 -7.32 7.43 13.65
N TYR A 145 -8.08 7.50 14.74
CA TYR A 145 -8.06 6.56 15.86
C TYR A 145 -6.83 6.62 16.75
N SER A 146 -5.95 7.61 16.61
CA SER A 146 -4.87 7.86 17.57
C SER A 146 -5.42 8.11 18.99
N ALA A 147 -4.67 7.70 20.02
CA ALA A 147 -4.98 8.11 21.38
C ALA A 147 -4.78 9.62 21.53
N ASN A 148 -5.57 10.21 22.44
CA ASN A 148 -5.55 11.65 22.74
C ASN A 148 -4.85 11.87 24.07
N GLU A 149 -3.52 11.97 24.03
CA GLU A 149 -2.67 12.18 25.21
C GLU A 149 -1.48 13.07 24.83
N SER A 150 -1.03 13.89 25.78
CA SER A 150 0.22 14.65 25.66
C SER A 150 1.32 13.86 26.35
N VAL A 151 2.42 13.61 25.64
CA VAL A 151 3.59 12.91 26.20
C VAL A 151 4.85 13.73 26.00
N GLU A 152 5.78 13.57 26.93
CA GLU A 152 7.11 14.18 26.89
C GLU A 152 8.16 13.08 27.10
N GLY A 153 9.25 13.14 26.35
CA GLY A 153 10.34 12.17 26.44
C GLY A 153 11.40 12.41 25.36
N ASP A 154 12.53 11.74 25.51
CA ASP A 154 13.64 11.86 24.56
C ASP A 154 13.24 11.30 23.19
N LEU A 155 13.81 11.86 22.13
CA LEU A 155 13.57 11.44 20.76
C LEU A 155 14.54 10.31 20.35
N VAL A 156 14.03 9.25 19.73
CA VAL A 156 14.85 8.20 19.09
C VAL A 156 14.40 8.00 17.65
N TYR A 157 15.35 8.07 16.73
CA TYR A 157 15.12 7.75 15.33
C TYR A 157 15.15 6.24 15.11
N CYS A 158 14.03 5.69 14.65
CA CYS A 158 13.84 4.24 14.50
C CYS A 158 13.70 3.82 13.03
N HIS A 159 14.28 4.58 12.10
CA HIS A 159 14.27 4.28 10.67
C HIS A 159 12.86 4.00 10.10
N TYR A 160 12.54 2.77 9.67
CA TYR A 160 11.20 2.37 9.20
C TYR A 160 10.35 1.65 10.26
N GLY A 161 10.88 1.46 11.47
CA GLY A 161 10.20 0.76 12.57
C GLY A 161 10.05 -0.75 12.37
N ARG A 162 10.89 -1.36 11.54
CA ARG A 162 10.91 -2.81 11.34
C ARG A 162 11.51 -3.50 12.57
N PRO A 163 11.18 -4.78 12.83
CA PRO A 163 11.81 -5.52 13.93
C PRO A 163 13.34 -5.47 13.93
N ILE A 164 13.96 -5.51 12.74
CA ILE A 164 15.42 -5.38 12.58
C ILE A 164 15.96 -4.01 12.99
N ASP A 165 15.21 -2.93 12.77
CA ASP A 165 15.62 -1.57 13.16
C ASP A 165 15.72 -1.46 14.69
N PHE A 166 14.76 -2.05 15.41
CA PHE A 166 14.79 -2.10 16.87
C PHE A 166 15.87 -3.02 17.43
N GLN A 167 16.17 -4.12 16.72
CA GLN A 167 17.29 -4.99 17.08
C GLN A 167 18.63 -4.23 16.97
N ARG A 168 18.84 -3.51 15.87
CA ARG A 168 20.04 -2.67 15.67
C ARG A 168 20.17 -1.59 16.74
N LEU A 169 19.08 -0.89 17.09
CA LEU A 169 19.10 0.08 18.19
C LEU A 169 19.55 -0.55 19.52
N ASN A 170 19.13 -1.79 19.80
CA ASN A 170 19.55 -2.52 20.99
C ASN A 170 21.03 -2.95 20.91
N GLU A 171 21.51 -3.39 19.75
CA GLU A 171 22.93 -3.72 19.51
C GLU A 171 23.83 -2.49 19.66
N MET A 172 23.35 -1.31 19.27
CA MET A 172 23.99 -0.01 19.48
C MET A 172 23.93 0.47 20.95
N GLY A 173 23.25 -0.26 21.85
CA GLY A 173 23.08 0.13 23.25
C GLY A 173 22.10 1.29 23.47
N VAL A 174 21.25 1.62 22.50
CA VAL A 174 20.25 2.68 22.61
C VAL A 174 18.98 2.14 23.25
N SER A 175 18.70 2.55 24.49
CA SER A 175 17.45 2.21 25.18
C SER A 175 16.28 3.00 24.60
N VAL A 176 15.23 2.31 24.16
CA VAL A 176 14.00 2.91 23.59
C VAL A 176 12.86 3.08 24.59
N LYS A 177 12.96 2.47 25.78
CA LYS A 177 11.89 2.45 26.78
C LYS A 177 11.61 3.87 27.31
N GLY A 178 10.34 4.29 27.26
CA GLY A 178 9.90 5.60 27.72
C GLY A 178 10.27 6.76 26.79
N LYS A 179 10.75 6.47 25.58
CA LYS A 179 11.15 7.49 24.59
C LYS A 179 10.10 7.67 23.50
N ILE A 180 10.21 8.78 22.77
CA ILE A 180 9.41 9.14 21.61
C ILE A 180 10.09 8.56 20.36
N ALA A 181 9.39 7.68 19.63
CA ALA A 181 9.88 7.15 18.36
C ALA A 181 9.63 8.16 17.24
N ILE A 182 10.62 8.44 16.39
CA ILE A 182 10.42 9.09 15.10
C ILE A 182 10.82 8.15 13.97
N MET A 183 9.93 7.97 13.00
CA MET A 183 10.07 6.98 11.92
C MET A 183 9.66 7.57 10.57
N ARG A 184 10.24 7.01 9.50
CA ARG A 184 9.84 7.29 8.13
C ARG A 184 8.65 6.45 7.72
N TYR A 185 7.75 7.04 6.93
CA TYR A 185 6.78 6.29 6.15
C TYR A 185 7.46 5.41 5.11
N HIS A 186 6.93 4.20 4.94
CA HIS A 186 7.30 3.30 3.86
C HIS A 186 6.33 3.48 2.68
N SER A 187 6.83 3.42 1.44
CA SER A 187 6.09 3.70 0.21
C SER A 187 4.90 2.77 -0.03
N ASP A 188 4.94 1.56 0.55
CA ASP A 188 4.07 0.47 0.10
C ASP A 188 2.73 0.42 0.84
N PHE A 189 2.56 1.18 1.92
CA PHE A 189 1.35 1.13 2.73
C PHE A 189 0.76 2.52 2.95
N ARG A 190 -0.52 2.68 2.57
CA ARG A 190 -1.32 3.86 2.93
C ARG A 190 -1.61 3.93 4.43
N ALA A 191 -1.52 2.81 5.16
CA ALA A 191 -1.72 2.71 6.60
C ALA A 191 -0.44 2.23 7.29
N ILE A 192 -0.22 2.60 8.55
CA ILE A 192 0.93 2.11 9.29
C ILE A 192 0.85 0.58 9.40
N PRO A 193 1.92 -0.17 9.08
CA PRO A 193 1.94 -1.60 9.30
C PRO A 193 1.65 -1.91 10.78
N LYS A 194 0.68 -2.79 11.04
CA LYS A 194 0.25 -3.18 12.40
C LYS A 194 1.43 -3.68 13.25
N SER A 195 2.43 -4.27 12.60
CA SER A 195 3.69 -4.71 13.21
C SER A 195 4.50 -3.57 13.84
N VAL A 196 4.50 -2.38 13.23
CA VAL A 196 5.21 -1.19 13.75
C VAL A 196 4.56 -0.72 15.04
N LEU A 197 3.23 -0.54 15.03
CA LEU A 197 2.47 -0.13 16.21
C LEU A 197 2.63 -1.14 17.36
N TRP A 198 2.59 -2.43 17.03
CA TRP A 198 2.84 -3.51 17.99
C TRP A 198 4.26 -3.45 18.57
N MET A 199 5.27 -3.14 17.74
CA MET A 199 6.66 -3.05 18.19
C MET A 199 6.88 -1.86 19.13
N VAL A 200 6.38 -0.68 18.77
CA VAL A 200 6.43 0.53 19.63
C VAL A 200 5.79 0.25 20.99
N ARG A 201 4.64 -0.43 21.00
CA ARG A 201 3.97 -0.85 22.25
C ARG A 201 4.80 -1.87 23.03
N ARG A 202 5.34 -2.90 22.36
CA ARG A 202 6.15 -3.96 22.99
C ARG A 202 7.43 -3.41 23.63
N GLN A 203 8.05 -2.43 22.99
CA GLN A 203 9.25 -1.76 23.47
C GLN A 203 8.97 -0.68 24.54
N SER A 204 7.71 -0.53 24.97
CA SER A 204 7.28 0.43 26.00
C SER A 204 7.68 1.88 25.67
N MET A 205 7.54 2.27 24.40
CA MET A 205 7.75 3.65 23.96
C MET A 205 6.51 4.50 24.22
N CYS A 206 6.70 5.80 24.37
CA CYS A 206 5.63 6.74 24.76
C CYS A 206 4.72 7.13 23.59
N THR A 207 5.29 7.40 22.42
CA THR A 207 4.55 7.86 21.23
C THR A 207 5.34 7.58 19.96
N LEU A 208 4.66 7.72 18.82
CA LEU A 208 5.20 7.52 17.49
C LEU A 208 4.95 8.76 16.62
N LEU A 209 6.03 9.35 16.11
CA LEU A 209 6.05 10.43 15.14
C LEU A 209 6.41 9.86 13.77
N LEU A 210 5.65 10.22 12.74
CA LEU A 210 5.84 9.69 11.39
C LEU A 210 6.07 10.81 10.39
N PHE A 211 7.07 10.68 9.53
CA PHE A 211 7.30 11.65 8.48
C PHE A 211 7.57 10.97 7.14
N GLY A 212 7.21 11.61 6.03
CA GLY A 212 7.37 11.08 4.68
C GLY A 212 8.04 12.10 3.75
N CYS A 213 8.81 11.61 2.78
CA CYS A 213 9.46 12.45 1.76
C CYS A 213 8.46 12.97 0.70
N ARG A 214 7.40 12.18 0.40
CA ARG A 214 6.23 12.65 -0.33
C ARG A 214 5.17 13.10 0.66
N GLN A 215 4.43 14.17 0.34
CA GLN A 215 3.12 14.49 0.92
C GLN A 215 2.08 13.37 0.58
N MET A 216 2.44 12.10 0.75
CA MET A 216 1.47 11.02 0.80
C MET A 216 0.64 11.28 2.06
N GLY A 217 -0.66 11.45 1.83
CA GLY A 217 -1.61 12.05 2.76
C GLY A 217 -1.29 11.77 4.21
N SER A 218 -1.07 12.84 4.97
CA SER A 218 -0.96 12.86 6.43
C SER A 218 -2.24 12.38 7.14
N GLU A 219 -3.17 11.76 6.41
CA GLU A 219 -4.49 11.37 6.83
C GLU A 219 -4.64 9.88 6.52
N SER A 220 -4.44 9.06 7.55
CA SER A 220 -4.59 7.60 7.46
C SER A 220 -5.20 7.04 8.73
N THR A 221 -5.56 5.76 8.68
CA THR A 221 -6.17 5.02 9.79
C THR A 221 -5.14 4.16 10.52
N LEU A 222 -5.28 4.11 11.85
CA LEU A 222 -4.52 3.22 12.73
C LEU A 222 -5.29 1.94 13.07
N MET A 223 -6.47 1.72 12.47
CA MET A 223 -7.24 0.52 12.74
C MET A 223 -6.50 -0.73 12.29
N THR A 224 -6.49 -1.73 13.17
CA THR A 224 -5.87 -3.03 12.90
C THR A 224 -6.84 -4.01 12.25
N MET A 225 -8.05 -3.58 11.87
CA MET A 225 -9.06 -4.41 11.21
C MET A 225 -9.92 -3.60 10.26
N ASP A 226 -10.61 -4.31 9.36
CA ASP A 226 -11.54 -3.72 8.41
C ASP A 226 -12.96 -3.67 8.99
N GLY A 227 -13.74 -2.66 8.57
CA GLY A 227 -15.10 -2.43 9.04
C GLY A 227 -15.19 -1.58 10.30
N ASP A 228 -16.39 -1.51 10.88
CA ASP A 228 -16.64 -0.74 12.11
C ASP A 228 -16.17 -1.52 13.35
N LEU A 229 -15.42 -0.84 14.22
CA LEU A 229 -14.84 -1.43 15.43
C LEU A 229 -15.89 -1.88 16.45
N LEU A 230 -17.05 -1.21 16.47
CA LEU A 230 -18.12 -1.50 17.42
C LEU A 230 -19.02 -2.64 16.93
N THR A 231 -19.00 -2.94 15.63
CA THR A 231 -19.85 -3.96 15.00
C THR A 231 -19.07 -4.86 14.04
N PRO A 232 -18.03 -5.58 14.52
CA PRO A 232 -17.26 -6.47 13.66
C PRO A 232 -18.16 -7.54 13.03
N LEU A 233 -18.04 -7.73 11.70
CA LEU A 233 -18.81 -8.69 10.89
C LEU A 233 -20.32 -8.42 10.75
N TYR A 234 -20.85 -7.37 11.37
CA TYR A 234 -22.27 -7.01 11.28
C TYR A 234 -22.43 -5.58 10.76
N PRO A 235 -23.52 -5.26 10.06
CA PRO A 235 -23.77 -3.89 9.64
C PRO A 235 -24.09 -3.01 10.86
N SER A 236 -23.45 -1.85 10.98
CA SER A 236 -23.76 -0.89 12.05
C SER A 236 -25.08 -0.16 11.77
N LYS A 237 -26.21 -0.78 12.11
CA LYS A 237 -27.54 -0.15 12.04
C LYS A 237 -27.96 0.35 13.42
N ALA A 238 -28.75 1.42 13.45
CA ALA A 238 -29.28 2.00 14.70
C ALA A 238 -30.01 0.98 15.58
N ASP A 239 -30.68 0.01 14.95
CA ASP A 239 -31.50 -1.00 15.62
C ASP A 239 -30.71 -2.26 16.03
N LEU A 240 -29.40 -2.33 15.70
CA LEU A 240 -28.54 -3.46 16.04
C LEU A 240 -27.64 -3.12 17.23
N TYR A 241 -27.49 -4.07 18.14
CA TYR A 241 -26.62 -3.92 19.29
C TYR A 241 -25.15 -3.81 18.84
N GLY A 242 -24.45 -2.78 19.34
CA GLY A 242 -23.00 -2.67 19.19
C GLY A 242 -22.34 -3.80 19.96
N ALA A 243 -21.70 -4.74 19.25
CA ALA A 243 -21.13 -5.93 19.85
C ALA A 243 -20.02 -5.65 20.87
N ARG A 244 -19.42 -4.44 20.84
CA ARG A 244 -18.29 -4.05 21.71
C ARG A 244 -18.32 -2.58 22.09
N THR A 245 -17.67 -2.27 23.21
CA THR A 245 -17.38 -0.90 23.65
C THR A 245 -15.99 -0.44 23.22
N ILE A 246 -15.74 0.88 23.21
CA ILE A 246 -14.42 1.46 22.91
C ILE A 246 -13.34 0.92 23.86
N LYS A 247 -13.68 0.71 25.14
CA LYS A 247 -12.75 0.16 26.15
C LYS A 247 -12.30 -1.26 25.80
N GLU A 248 -13.21 -2.09 25.30
CA GLU A 248 -12.88 -3.46 24.86
C GLU A 248 -12.05 -3.46 23.58
N ALA A 249 -12.35 -2.56 22.64
CA ALA A 249 -11.55 -2.39 21.41
C ALA A 249 -10.10 -1.98 21.73
N LYS A 250 -9.90 -1.11 22.73
CA LYS A 250 -8.57 -0.76 23.26
C LYS A 250 -7.88 -1.95 23.92
N LYS A 251 -8.58 -2.65 24.83
CA LYS A 251 -8.04 -3.81 25.55
C LYS A 251 -7.60 -4.95 24.62
N THR A 252 -8.29 -5.13 23.50
CA THR A 252 -7.98 -6.15 22.48
C THR A 252 -6.87 -5.70 21.51
N GLY A 253 -6.35 -4.48 21.64
CA GLY A 253 -5.32 -3.92 20.76
C GLY A 253 -5.85 -3.53 19.38
N MET A 254 -7.16 -3.46 19.20
CA MET A 254 -7.78 -3.07 17.93
C MET A 254 -7.64 -1.57 17.67
N LEU A 255 -7.72 -0.79 18.74
CA LEU A 255 -7.40 0.63 18.79
C LEU A 255 -6.02 0.83 19.43
N PRO A 256 -5.18 1.73 18.90
CA PRO A 256 -3.94 2.12 19.58
C PRO A 256 -4.26 2.84 20.90
N ASP A 257 -3.49 2.51 21.94
CA ASP A 257 -3.53 3.25 23.21
C ASP A 257 -2.43 4.32 23.31
N ILE A 258 -1.52 4.37 22.34
CA ILE A 258 -0.44 5.37 22.28
C ILE A 258 -0.83 6.51 21.32
N PRO A 259 -0.46 7.75 21.62
CA PRO A 259 -0.62 8.84 20.67
C PRO A 259 0.32 8.61 19.49
N VAL A 260 -0.17 8.88 18.27
CA VAL A 260 0.61 8.79 17.03
C VAL A 260 0.31 10.01 16.19
N LEU A 261 1.35 10.70 15.72
CA LEU A 261 1.19 11.93 14.96
C LEU A 261 2.00 11.89 13.64
N PRO A 262 1.37 12.21 12.50
CA PRO A 262 2.09 12.44 11.26
C PRO A 262 2.68 13.86 11.28
N LEU A 263 3.87 14.01 10.72
CA LEU A 263 4.64 15.25 10.64
C LEU A 263 4.96 15.60 9.19
N SER A 264 4.98 16.90 8.91
CA SER A 264 5.59 17.39 7.69
C SER A 264 7.09 17.12 7.68
N TYR A 265 7.68 17.00 6.49
CA TYR A 265 9.13 16.85 6.35
C TYR A 265 9.89 18.03 6.98
N SER A 266 9.37 19.25 6.87
CA SER A 266 9.96 20.45 7.49
C SER A 266 9.97 20.38 9.02
N ASP A 267 8.89 19.91 9.64
CA ASP A 267 8.83 19.74 11.10
C ASP A 267 9.75 18.60 11.56
N ALA A 268 9.76 17.49 10.82
CA ALA A 268 10.65 16.36 11.08
C ALA A 268 12.12 16.76 10.95
N TYR A 269 12.49 17.61 9.98
CA TYR A 269 13.85 18.15 9.85
C TYR A 269 14.26 18.93 11.10
N GLN A 270 13.38 19.75 11.68
CA GLN A 270 13.69 20.46 12.92
C GLN A 270 13.97 19.51 14.09
N LEU A 271 13.27 18.38 14.15
CA LEU A 271 13.51 17.36 15.18
C LEU A 271 14.83 16.60 14.93
N LEU A 272 15.04 16.14 13.69
CA LEU A 272 16.17 15.26 13.33
C LEU A 272 17.51 16.00 13.24
N SER A 273 17.52 17.26 12.80
CA SER A 273 18.75 18.09 12.71
C SER A 273 19.41 18.35 14.06
N ARG A 274 18.71 18.08 15.16
CA ARG A 274 19.19 18.24 16.53
C ARG A 274 19.65 16.93 17.17
N LEU A 275 19.53 15.81 16.46
CA LEU A 275 20.16 14.55 16.86
C LEU A 275 21.68 14.67 16.64
N GLU A 276 22.46 13.96 17.46
CA GLU A 276 23.92 13.95 17.33
C GLU A 276 24.33 13.33 15.98
N ILE A 277 24.86 14.15 15.08
CA ILE A 277 25.37 13.70 13.79
C ILE A 277 26.80 13.19 14.01
N LYS A 278 27.05 11.93 13.64
CA LYS A 278 28.41 11.39 13.53
C LYS A 278 28.81 11.37 12.06
N GLU A 279 29.96 11.95 11.78
CA GLU A 279 30.60 11.86 10.47
C GLU A 279 31.08 10.42 10.25
N ILE A 280 30.65 9.81 9.14
CA ILE A 280 31.13 8.51 8.68
C ILE A 280 32.06 8.71 7.49
N ARG A 281 33.03 7.80 7.28
CA ARG A 281 34.02 7.93 6.20
C ARG A 281 34.13 6.65 5.40
N ASN A 282 33.55 6.66 4.21
CA ASN A 282 33.80 5.62 3.22
C ASN A 282 35.19 5.81 2.61
N LEU A 283 35.96 4.72 2.50
CA LEU A 283 37.23 4.72 1.77
C LEU A 283 37.01 4.13 0.39
N ILE A 284 37.32 4.91 -0.65
CA ILE A 284 37.19 4.50 -2.05
C ILE A 284 38.55 4.54 -2.73
N GLY A 285 39.00 3.40 -3.25
CA GLY A 285 40.22 3.26 -4.04
C GLY A 285 39.90 2.97 -5.51
N TYR A 286 40.72 3.47 -6.42
CA TYR A 286 40.54 3.25 -7.87
C TYR A 286 41.80 2.66 -8.50
N ILE A 287 41.60 1.69 -9.38
CA ILE A 287 42.61 1.28 -10.38
C ILE A 287 41.95 1.48 -11.74
N TYR A 288 42.47 2.41 -12.54
CA TYR A 288 41.87 2.75 -13.83
C TYR A 288 42.14 1.67 -14.87
N GLY A 289 41.10 1.31 -15.61
CA GLY A 289 41.19 0.36 -16.70
C GLY A 289 41.93 0.93 -17.90
N ALA A 290 42.74 0.10 -18.57
CA ALA A 290 43.52 0.50 -19.73
C ALA A 290 42.69 0.65 -21.02
N LYS A 291 41.53 -0.01 -21.13
CA LYS A 291 40.69 -0.02 -22.35
C LYS A 291 39.33 0.66 -22.15
N GLU A 292 38.67 0.35 -21.05
CA GLU A 292 37.31 0.80 -20.72
C GLU A 292 37.33 1.45 -19.32
N PRO A 293 37.94 2.65 -19.17
CA PRO A 293 38.09 3.28 -17.86
C PRO A 293 36.77 3.76 -17.25
N ASP A 294 35.74 3.96 -18.08
CA ASP A 294 34.40 4.37 -17.66
C ASP A 294 33.51 3.20 -17.21
N GLU A 295 33.96 1.95 -17.33
CA GLU A 295 33.22 0.79 -16.80
C GLU A 295 33.83 0.32 -15.48
N TYR A 296 32.97 0.14 -14.46
CA TYR A 296 33.39 -0.12 -13.09
C TYR A 296 33.09 -1.57 -12.66
N VAL A 297 34.10 -2.23 -12.11
CA VAL A 297 33.95 -3.43 -11.31
C VAL A 297 34.20 -3.03 -9.86
N MET A 298 33.14 -3.00 -9.07
CA MET A 298 33.20 -2.59 -7.67
C MET A 298 33.42 -3.79 -6.75
N TRP A 299 34.28 -3.64 -5.76
CA TRP A 299 34.62 -4.69 -4.81
C TRP A 299 34.70 -4.14 -3.39
N LEU A 300 33.92 -4.73 -2.48
CA LEU A 300 34.09 -4.58 -1.04
C LEU A 300 35.19 -5.51 -0.52
N GLY A 301 36.35 -4.95 -0.15
CA GLY A 301 37.49 -5.71 0.34
C GLY A 301 38.74 -4.86 0.55
N HIS A 302 39.83 -5.49 1.01
CA HIS A 302 41.11 -4.82 1.22
C HIS A 302 41.78 -4.41 -0.10
N TYR A 303 42.41 -3.23 -0.09
CA TYR A 303 43.28 -2.80 -1.19
C TYR A 303 44.51 -3.71 -1.25
N PRO A 304 44.89 -4.24 -2.44
CA PRO A 304 46.04 -5.12 -2.56
C PRO A 304 47.35 -4.34 -2.32
N ASN A 305 48.22 -4.86 -1.46
CA ASN A 305 49.53 -4.27 -1.12
C ASN A 305 50.62 -4.50 -2.18
N ASN A 306 50.33 -5.17 -3.28
CA ASN A 306 51.34 -5.54 -4.28
C ASN A 306 51.31 -4.59 -5.47
N GLU A 307 52.33 -3.73 -5.58
CA GLU A 307 52.53 -2.69 -6.60
C GLU A 307 52.79 -3.22 -8.04
N GLY A 308 52.68 -4.53 -8.31
CA GLY A 308 53.30 -5.16 -9.48
C GLY A 308 52.44 -5.40 -10.73
N ASP A 309 51.25 -6.01 -10.62
CA ASP A 309 50.66 -6.73 -11.78
C ASP A 309 49.26 -6.26 -12.22
N TRP A 310 48.70 -5.21 -11.61
CA TRP A 310 47.31 -4.75 -11.90
C TRP A 310 47.22 -3.74 -13.06
N LEU A 311 48.35 -3.35 -13.66
CA LEU A 311 48.45 -2.30 -14.68
C LEU A 311 47.76 -2.63 -16.02
N GLU A 312 47.23 -3.84 -16.20
CA GLU A 312 46.57 -4.28 -17.45
C GLU A 312 45.06 -4.57 -17.32
N ALA A 313 44.41 -4.17 -16.21
CA ALA A 313 42.97 -4.35 -16.10
C ALA A 313 42.25 -3.66 -17.28
N CYS A 314 41.37 -4.39 -17.98
CA CYS A 314 40.65 -3.80 -19.14
C CYS A 314 39.65 -2.74 -18.69
N ARG A 315 38.99 -2.96 -17.54
CA ARG A 315 37.99 -2.08 -16.92
C ARG A 315 38.53 -1.51 -15.61
N SER A 316 37.95 -0.41 -15.15
CA SER A 316 38.32 0.21 -13.88
C SER A 316 37.84 -0.63 -12.69
N LEU A 317 38.73 -0.87 -11.73
CA LEU A 317 38.41 -1.53 -10.47
C LEU A 317 38.20 -0.46 -9.38
N VAL A 318 37.10 -0.58 -8.65
CA VAL A 318 36.75 0.33 -7.55
C VAL A 318 36.72 -0.49 -6.26
N PHE A 319 37.58 -0.14 -5.32
CA PHE A 319 37.63 -0.75 -4.00
C PHE A 319 36.85 0.10 -3.02
N CYS A 320 35.94 -0.53 -2.28
CA CYS A 320 35.09 0.17 -1.34
C CYS A 320 35.27 -0.45 0.06
N ALA A 321 35.58 0.39 1.05
CA ALA A 321 35.39 0.06 2.45
C ALA A 321 34.32 0.99 3.01
N TRP A 322 33.14 0.42 3.25
CA TRP A 322 31.97 1.15 3.74
C TRP A 322 32.03 1.30 5.25
N ASP A 323 31.82 2.52 5.72
CA ASP A 323 31.64 2.80 7.13
C ASP A 323 30.15 2.65 7.53
N ALA A 324 29.89 2.47 8.82
CA ALA A 324 28.55 2.35 9.39
C ALA A 324 27.66 1.27 8.74
N GLU A 325 28.26 0.17 8.28
CA GLU A 325 27.55 -1.02 7.77
C GLU A 325 26.63 -1.61 8.85
N GLU A 326 27.16 -1.83 10.05
CA GLU A 326 26.43 -2.42 11.20
C GLU A 326 25.23 -1.56 11.64
N TYR A 327 25.28 -0.25 11.36
CA TYR A 327 24.22 0.71 11.65
C TYR A 327 23.11 0.72 10.59
N GLY A 328 23.20 -0.16 9.59
CA GLY A 328 22.18 -0.38 8.58
C GLY A 328 22.60 -0.05 7.16
N LEU A 329 23.79 -0.50 6.76
CA LEU A 329 24.37 -0.30 5.43
C LEU A 329 24.54 1.18 5.06
N ILE A 330 24.68 2.07 6.06
CA ILE A 330 24.55 3.52 5.88
C ILE A 330 25.60 4.02 4.89
N GLY A 331 26.88 3.75 5.11
CA GLY A 331 27.94 4.24 4.23
C GLY A 331 27.76 3.82 2.78
N SER A 332 27.44 2.54 2.52
CA SER A 332 27.18 2.03 1.17
C SER A 332 25.93 2.63 0.52
N THR A 333 24.88 2.86 1.31
CA THR A 333 23.59 3.35 0.82
C THR A 333 23.69 4.82 0.45
N GLU A 334 24.27 5.65 1.32
CA GLU A 334 24.44 7.09 1.06
C GLU A 334 25.35 7.32 -0.18
N PHE A 335 26.38 6.50 -0.36
CA PHE A 335 27.22 6.55 -1.57
C PHE A 335 26.44 6.19 -2.84
N LEU A 336 25.61 5.15 -2.78
CA LEU A 336 24.75 4.76 -3.91
C LEU A 336 23.71 5.84 -4.22
N GLU A 337 23.16 6.51 -3.21
CA GLU A 337 22.21 7.59 -3.38
C GLU A 337 22.84 8.84 -4.01
N GLU A 338 24.07 9.20 -3.61
CA GLU A 338 24.82 10.33 -4.19
C GLU A 338 25.21 10.06 -5.66
N PHE A 339 25.72 8.86 -5.95
CA PHE A 339 26.28 8.51 -7.26
C PHE A 339 25.38 7.61 -8.12
N ALA A 340 24.07 7.56 -7.81
CA ALA A 340 23.11 6.64 -8.42
C ALA A 340 23.17 6.62 -9.96
N ASN A 341 23.25 7.80 -10.60
CA ASN A 341 23.29 7.91 -12.05
C ASN A 341 24.56 7.29 -12.64
N ILE A 342 25.71 7.56 -12.03
CA ILE A 342 27.01 7.07 -12.48
C ILE A 342 27.06 5.55 -12.30
N ILE A 343 26.65 5.06 -11.12
CA ILE A 343 26.71 3.63 -10.78
C ILE A 343 25.76 2.82 -11.66
N ASN A 344 24.55 3.30 -11.91
CA ASN A 344 23.60 2.60 -12.78
C ASN A 344 24.09 2.46 -14.22
N ASP A 345 24.79 3.47 -14.74
CA ASP A 345 25.24 3.46 -16.14
C ASP A 345 26.58 2.75 -16.34
N ARG A 346 27.45 2.75 -15.33
CA ARG A 346 28.86 2.36 -15.46
C ARG A 346 29.25 1.10 -14.69
N THR A 347 28.53 0.74 -13.64
CA THR A 347 28.90 -0.42 -12.81
C THR A 347 28.42 -1.71 -13.45
N ILE A 348 29.38 -2.60 -13.77
CA ILE A 348 29.13 -3.90 -14.38
C ILE A 348 28.77 -4.93 -13.33
N VAL A 349 29.48 -4.92 -12.20
CA VAL A 349 29.26 -5.85 -11.09
C VAL A 349 29.75 -5.25 -9.77
N TYR A 350 29.04 -5.59 -8.69
CA TYR A 350 29.45 -5.33 -7.32
C TYR A 350 29.72 -6.67 -6.61
N LEU A 351 30.95 -6.85 -6.13
CA LEU A 351 31.37 -8.04 -5.40
C LEU A 351 31.47 -7.70 -3.91
N ASN A 352 30.73 -8.42 -3.07
CA ASN A 352 30.66 -8.19 -1.63
C ASN A 352 31.39 -9.29 -0.87
N VAL A 353 32.34 -8.93 -0.01
CA VAL A 353 33.02 -9.85 0.92
C VAL A 353 33.01 -9.25 2.32
N ASP A 354 31.93 -9.52 3.04
CA ASP A 354 31.66 -8.93 4.35
C ASP A 354 32.23 -9.80 5.48
N LEU A 355 31.68 -10.99 5.65
CA LEU A 355 32.11 -11.96 6.66
C LEU A 355 32.99 -13.05 6.06
N ILE A 356 34.25 -13.12 6.51
CA ILE A 356 35.10 -14.31 6.37
C ILE A 356 35.06 -15.03 7.71
N SER A 357 34.06 -15.89 7.89
CA SER A 357 33.88 -16.68 9.10
C SER A 357 33.63 -18.13 8.74
N ASP A 358 34.29 -19.05 9.46
CA ASP A 358 34.24 -20.50 9.28
C ASP A 358 35.27 -21.08 8.27
N ASN A 359 35.73 -22.30 8.55
CA ASN A 359 36.67 -23.07 7.72
C ASN A 359 36.03 -24.33 7.10
N SER A 360 34.71 -24.49 7.26
CA SER A 360 33.99 -25.70 6.85
C SER A 360 33.65 -25.71 5.35
N THR A 361 32.97 -24.69 4.85
CA THR A 361 32.51 -24.60 3.46
C THR A 361 32.41 -23.16 2.98
N LEU A 362 32.59 -22.96 1.67
CA LEU A 362 32.33 -21.69 1.02
C LEU A 362 30.82 -21.51 0.81
N ASN A 363 30.29 -20.35 1.19
CA ASN A 363 28.93 -19.92 0.87
C ASN A 363 28.98 -18.68 -0.03
N ALA A 364 28.10 -18.61 -1.03
CA ALA A 364 28.04 -17.48 -1.95
C ALA A 364 26.63 -17.28 -2.51
N ASP A 365 26.12 -16.07 -2.37
CA ASP A 365 24.86 -15.62 -2.95
C ASP A 365 25.13 -14.72 -4.16
N THR A 366 24.43 -14.95 -5.27
CA THR A 366 24.62 -14.16 -6.49
C THR A 366 23.39 -14.15 -7.38
N ILE A 367 23.36 -13.23 -8.34
CA ILE A 367 22.31 -13.18 -9.37
C ILE A 367 22.48 -14.33 -10.39
N PRO A 368 21.40 -14.79 -11.03
CA PRO A 368 21.45 -15.96 -11.92
C PRO A 368 22.48 -15.86 -13.07
N SER A 369 22.74 -14.66 -13.59
CA SER A 369 23.72 -14.44 -14.67
C SER A 369 25.17 -14.73 -14.26
N MET A 370 25.49 -14.64 -12.96
CA MET A 370 26.84 -14.82 -12.43
C MET A 370 27.14 -16.26 -11.99
N ILE A 371 26.12 -17.11 -11.85
CA ILE A 371 26.26 -18.50 -11.37
C ILE A 371 27.27 -19.29 -12.21
N LYS A 372 27.24 -19.15 -13.54
CA LYS A 372 28.15 -19.89 -14.42
C LYS A 372 29.60 -19.48 -14.21
N LEU A 373 29.88 -18.18 -14.07
CA LEU A 373 31.22 -17.67 -13.83
C LEU A 373 31.74 -18.16 -12.48
N TRP A 374 30.90 -18.12 -11.45
CA TRP A 374 31.21 -18.62 -10.11
C TRP A 374 31.64 -20.08 -10.13
N TRP A 375 30.84 -20.96 -10.77
CA TRP A 375 31.18 -22.38 -10.88
C TRP A 375 32.49 -22.66 -11.61
N ILE A 376 32.79 -21.88 -12.66
CA ILE A 376 34.05 -22.03 -13.40
C ILE A 376 35.25 -21.70 -12.50
N GLN A 377 35.18 -20.60 -11.74
CA GLN A 377 36.28 -20.20 -10.86
C GLN A 377 36.43 -21.13 -9.66
N LEU A 378 35.33 -21.56 -9.04
CA LEU A 378 35.35 -22.51 -7.94
C LEU A 378 35.99 -23.84 -8.36
N LYS A 379 35.65 -24.36 -9.54
CA LYS A 379 36.28 -25.58 -10.07
C LYS A 379 37.78 -25.42 -10.27
N LYS A 380 38.22 -24.28 -10.80
CA LYS A 380 39.66 -24.00 -10.95
C LYS A 380 40.37 -23.97 -9.60
N PHE A 381 39.79 -23.28 -8.61
CA PHE A 381 40.36 -23.18 -7.27
C PHE A 381 40.47 -24.55 -6.57
N LEU A 382 39.45 -25.41 -6.70
CA LEU A 382 39.45 -26.75 -6.08
C LEU A 382 40.32 -27.79 -6.82
N THR A 383 40.77 -27.51 -8.04
CA THR A 383 41.59 -28.42 -8.85
C THR A 383 43.06 -28.02 -8.92
N GLN A 384 43.41 -26.86 -8.36
CA GLN A 384 44.78 -26.49 -8.01
C GLN A 384 45.15 -27.10 -6.66
#